data_AF-A0A9J7AHZ7-F1
#
_entry.id   AF-A0A9J7AHZ7-F1
#
_cell.length_a   1.000
_cell.length_b   1.000
_cell.length_c   1.000
_cell.angle_alpha   90.00
_cell.angle_beta   90.00
_cell.angle_gamma   90.00
#
_symmetry.space_group_name_H-M   'P 1'
#
loop_
_entity.id
_entity.type
_entity.pdbx_description
1 polymer ?
#
loop_
_entity_poly.entity_id
_entity_poly.type
_entity_poly.pdbx_seq_one_letter_code
_entity_poly.pdbx_strand_id
1 'polypeptide(L)' 'MHDRPHKPHADRIVKQFREEVGARISAEVSDKDFDGLSVMIESALNTAVMDALNTTVEEIQQLADHTRKRASGEV' A
#
# COMPACT_ATOMS: atom_id res chain seq x y z
N MET A 1 14.64 -14.37 1.88
CA MET A 1 14.70 -12.95 1.51
C MET A 1 13.25 -12.50 1.37
N HIS A 2 12.74 -11.65 2.26
CA HIS A 2 11.37 -11.12 2.10
C HIS A 2 11.37 -10.26 0.85
N ASP A 3 10.61 -10.67 -0.16
CA ASP A 3 10.42 -9.86 -1.35
C ASP A 3 9.71 -8.57 -0.90
N ARG A 4 10.21 -7.42 -1.33
CA ARG A 4 9.71 -6.08 -0.97
C ARG A 4 8.98 -5.51 -2.19
N PRO A 5 7.78 -6.03 -2.53
CA PRO A 5 7.15 -5.79 -3.83
C PRO A 5 6.80 -4.31 -4.05
N HIS A 6 6.59 -3.56 -2.96
CA HIS A 6 6.22 -2.15 -3.02
C HIS A 6 7.42 -1.20 -2.91
N LYS A 7 8.62 -1.70 -2.57
CA LYS A 7 9.84 -0.88 -2.49
C LYS A 7 10.15 -0.11 -3.78
N PRO A 8 10.11 -0.71 -4.99
CA PRO A 8 10.37 0.05 -6.21
C PRO A 8 9.41 1.22 -6.45
N HIS A 9 8.18 1.14 -5.92
CA HIS A 9 7.21 2.23 -6.01
C HIS A 9 7.49 3.32 -4.97
N ALA A 10 7.74 2.92 -3.73
CA ALA A 10 8.13 3.83 -2.65
C ALA A 10 9.39 4.63 -3.01
N ASP A 11 10.42 3.97 -3.55
CA ASP A 11 11.66 4.63 -4.00
C ASP A 11 11.41 5.68 -5.10
N ARG A 12 10.45 5.44 -6.02
CA ARG A 12 10.07 6.44 -7.04
C ARG A 12 9.43 7.68 -6.44
N ILE A 13 8.54 7.50 -5.45
CA ILE A 13 7.88 8.61 -4.76
C ILE A 13 8.92 9.45 -4.00
N VAL A 14 9.83 8.79 -3.29
CA VAL A 14 10.92 9.49 -2.57
C VAL A 14 11.85 10.23 -3.53
N LYS A 15 12.18 9.62 -4.67
CA LYS A 15 13.01 10.27 -5.69
C LYS A 15 12.32 11.53 -6.22
N GLN A 16 11.04 11.45 -6.58
CA GLN A 16 10.28 12.61 -7.05
C GLN A 16 10.21 13.69 -5.96
N PHE A 17 9.94 13.32 -4.72
CA PHE A 17 9.93 14.25 -3.59
C PHE A 17 11.28 14.97 -3.43
N ARG A 18 12.40 14.24 -3.56
CA ARG A 18 13.76 14.81 -3.52
C ARG A 18 14.00 15.82 -4.65
N GLU A 19 13.46 15.55 -5.84
CA GLU A 19 13.54 16.47 -6.98
C GLU A 19 12.70 17.74 -6.73
N GLU A 20 11.51 17.61 -6.14
CA GLU A 20 10.58 18.72 -5.87
C GLU A 20 11.05 19.67 -4.77
N VAL A 21 11.64 19.15 -3.68
CA VAL A 21 12.19 19.99 -2.59
C VAL A 21 13.48 20.71 -3.00
N GLY A 22 14.09 20.28 -4.10
CA GLY A 22 15.27 20.90 -4.68
C GLY A 22 16.57 20.60 -3.93
N ALA A 23 17.70 20.95 -4.58
CA ALA A 23 19.03 20.58 -4.14
C ALA A 23 19.44 21.18 -2.78
N ARG A 24 18.96 22.38 -2.45
CA ARG A 24 19.31 23.06 -1.19
C ARG A 24 18.77 22.30 0.02
N ILE A 25 17.47 21.96 -0.01
CA ILE A 25 16.82 21.23 1.08
C ILE A 25 17.28 19.77 1.10
N SER A 26 17.47 19.17 -0.08
CA SER A 26 18.00 17.81 -0.20
C SER A 26 19.42 17.66 0.35
N ALA A 27 20.20 18.74 0.44
CA ALA A 27 21.54 18.73 1.02
C ALA A 27 21.53 18.85 2.56
N GLU A 28 20.44 19.34 3.14
CA GLU A 28 20.24 19.44 4.60
C GLU A 28 19.67 18.15 5.19
N VAL A 29 19.14 17.25 4.34
CA VAL A 29 18.53 15.97 4.71
C VAL A 29 19.49 14.84 4.35
N SER A 30 19.71 13.90 5.27
CA SER A 30 20.62 12.78 5.01
C SER A 30 19.98 11.73 4.10
N ASP A 31 20.79 10.98 3.33
CA ASP A 31 20.27 9.87 2.52
C ASP A 31 19.55 8.82 3.38
N LYS A 32 19.96 8.65 4.65
CA LYS A 32 19.28 7.77 5.62
C LYS A 32 17.85 8.21 5.92
N ASP A 33 17.58 9.51 5.93
CA ASP A 33 16.23 10.03 6.18
C ASP A 33 15.32 9.74 4.98
N PHE A 34 15.85 9.85 3.76
CA PHE A 34 15.12 9.47 2.54
C PHE A 34 14.90 7.95 2.44
N ASP A 35 15.87 7.14 2.85
CA ASP A 35 15.68 5.68 2.96
C ASP A 35 14.59 5.34 3.99
N GLY A 36 14.59 6.04 5.13
CA GLY A 36 13.53 5.93 6.14
C GLY A 36 12.16 6.31 5.59
N LEU A 37 12.08 7.39 4.81
CA LEU A 37 10.85 7.80 4.12
C LEU A 37 10.37 6.74 3.14
N SER A 38 11.27 6.09 2.40
CA SER A 38 10.93 4.99 1.49
C SER A 38 10.32 3.81 2.25
N VAL A 39 10.89 3.43 3.40
CA VAL A 39 10.34 2.37 4.26
C VAL A 39 8.94 2.74 4.78
N MET A 40 8.73 4.00 5.19
CA MET A 40 7.42 4.45 5.69
C MET A 40 6.35 4.42 4.58
N ILE A 41 6.69 4.89 3.38
CA ILE A 41 5.79 4.87 2.22
C ILE A 41 5.47 3.42 1.83
N GLU A 42 6.48 2.55 1.76
CA GLU A 42 6.26 1.14 1.47
C GLU A 42 5.31 0.49 2.48
N SER A 43 5.50 0.80 3.77
CA SER A 43 4.66 0.27 4.85
C SER A 43 3.22 0.75 4.72
N ALA A 44 3.01 2.03 4.40
CA ALA A 44 1.68 2.59 4.15
C ALA A 44 0.99 1.95 2.94
N LEU A 45 1.74 1.73 1.85
CA LEU A 45 1.22 1.04 0.65
C LEU A 45 0.80 -0.39 0.98
N ASN A 46 1.62 -1.11 1.76
CA ASN A 46 1.31 -2.47 2.17
C ASN A 46 0.04 -2.52 3.04
N THR A 47 -0.11 -1.61 4.00
CA THR A 47 -1.33 -1.50 4.81
C THR A 47 -2.56 -1.24 3.94
N ALA A 48 -2.50 -0.25 3.05
CA ALA A 48 -3.61 0.08 2.17
C ALA A 48 -4.02 -1.08 1.26
N VAL A 49 -3.04 -1.83 0.71
CA VAL A 49 -3.31 -3.02 -0.10
C VAL A 49 -3.96 -4.11 0.74
N MET A 50 -3.50 -4.36 1.96
CA MET A 50 -4.08 -5.36 2.85
C MET A 50 -5.51 -5.01 3.26
N ASP A 51 -5.78 -3.74 3.55
CA ASP A 51 -7.13 -3.29 3.87
C ASP A 51 -8.10 -3.46 2.69
N ALA A 52 -7.65 -3.15 1.47
CA ALA A 52 -8.43 -3.38 0.26
C ALA A 52 -8.71 -4.87 0.00
N LEU A 53 -7.72 -5.74 0.23
CA LEU A 53 -7.88 -7.19 0.11
C LEU A 53 -8.87 -7.73 1.15
N ASN A 54 -8.77 -7.31 2.41
CA ASN A 54 -9.70 -7.70 3.46
C ASN A 54 -11.14 -7.30 3.12
N THR A 55 -11.33 -6.06 2.67
CA THR A 55 -12.64 -5.55 2.21
C THR A 55 -13.19 -6.41 1.07
N THR A 56 -12.36 -6.73 0.08
CA THR A 56 -12.77 -7.58 -1.05
C THR A 56 -13.16 -8.99 -0.60
N VAL A 57 -12.42 -9.58 0.34
CA VAL A 57 -12.75 -10.90 0.90
C VAL A 57 -14.11 -10.88 1.61
N GLU A 58 -14.38 -9.83 2.39
CA GLU A 58 -15.68 -9.66 3.06
C GLU A 58 -16.83 -9.53 2.04
N GLU A 59 -16.65 -8.75 0.98
CA GLU A 59 -17.64 -8.61 -0.10
C GLU A 59 -17.91 -9.95 -0.82
N ILE A 60 -16.87 -10.73 -1.10
CA ILE A 60 -17.00 -12.07 -1.70
C ILE A 60 -17.78 -13.00 -0.78
N GLN A 61 -17.49 -12.98 0.52
CA GLN A 61 -18.18 -13.81 1.51
C GLN A 61 -19.66 -13.44 1.60
N GLN A 62 -19.99 -12.15 1.64
CA GLN A 62 -21.37 -11.67 1.62
C GLN A 62 -22.10 -12.11 0.34
N LEU A 63 -21.46 -12.00 -0.82
CA LEU A 63 -22.03 -12.43 -2.10
C LEU A 63 -22.30 -13.95 -2.10
N ALA A 64 -21.37 -14.75 -1.58
CA ALA A 64 -21.53 -16.20 -1.48
C ALA A 64 -22.70 -16.57 -0.55
N ASP A 65 -22.84 -15.89 0.59
CA ASP A 65 -23.93 -16.12 1.53
C ASP A 65 -25.28 -15.70 0.95
N HIS A 66 -25.35 -14.56 0.26
CA HIS A 66 -26.55 -14.14 -0.47
C HIS A 66 -26.95 -15.15 -1.54
N THR A 67 -25.97 -15.65 -2.30
CA THR A 67 -26.22 -16.66 -3.34
C THR A 67 -26.74 -17.96 -2.73
N ARG A 68 -26.17 -18.39 -1.59
CA ARG A 68 -26.60 -19.60 -0.87
C ARG A 68 -28.02 -19.46 -0.32
N LYS A 69 -28.36 -18.32 0.30
CA LYS A 69 -29.71 -18.03 0.79
C LYS A 69 -30.75 -18.08 -0.33
N ARG A 70 -30.45 -17.45 -1.47
CA ARG A 70 -31.32 -17.52 -2.67
C ARG A 70 -31.46 -18.94 -3.21
N ALA A 71 -30.38 -19.72 -3.25
CA ALA A 71 -30.42 -21.10 -3.74
C ALA A 71 -31.17 -22.06 -2.80
N SER A 72 -31.18 -21.78 -1.49
CA SER A 72 -31.89 -22.57 -0.48
C SER A 72 -33.37 -22.17 -0.31
N GLY A 73 -33.82 -21.11 -0.99
CA GLY A 73 -35.19 -20.60 -0.88
C GLY A 73 -35.45 -19.79 0.41
N GLU A 74 -34.40 -19.49 1.18
CA GLU A 74 -34.43 -18.55 2.30
C GLU A 74 -34.34 -17.11 1.75
N VAL A 75 -35.46 -16.57 1.26
CA VAL A 75 -35.57 -15.16 0.84
C VAL A 75 -36.67 -14.48 1.65
#